data_AF-A0A1I0HUP5-F1
#
_entry.id   AF-A0A1I0HUP5-F1
#
_cell.length_a   1.000
_cell.length_b   1.000
_cell.length_c   1.000
_cell.angle_alpha   90.00
_cell.angle_beta   90.00
_cell.angle_gamma   90.00
#
_symmetry.space_group_name_H-M   'P 1'
#
loop_
_entity.id
_entity.type
_entity.pdbx_description
1 polymer ?
#
loop_
_entity_poly.entity_id
_entity_poly.type
_entity_poly.pdbx_seq_one_letter_code
_entity_poly.pdbx_strand_id
1 'polypeptide(L)' 'MKYSVRKAKSFDRKRYLFLFLFLHITLLDLFYISEQGAVVMWQENLSFVTQGMHLLVLAIVFIVYKLISSMR' A
#
# COMPACT_ATOMS: atom_id res chain seq x y z
N MET A 1 -19.14 -41.90 -3.14
CA MET A 1 -17.98 -41.10 -2.69
C MET A 1 -18.15 -39.69 -3.25
N LYS A 2 -18.58 -38.72 -2.43
CA LYS A 2 -18.97 -37.36 -2.87
C LYS A 2 -17.72 -36.45 -2.79
N TYR A 3 -17.14 -36.09 -3.92
CA TYR A 3 -16.01 -35.17 -3.95
C TYR A 3 -16.50 -33.75 -3.61
N SER A 4 -16.22 -33.32 -2.37
CA SER A 4 -16.41 -31.93 -1.95
C SER A 4 -15.31 -31.08 -2.60
N VAL A 5 -15.64 -30.44 -3.72
CA VAL A 5 -14.76 -29.47 -4.37
C VAL A 5 -14.72 -28.23 -3.48
N ARG A 6 -13.64 -28.08 -2.70
CA ARG A 6 -13.35 -26.83 -1.99
C ARG A 6 -13.28 -25.71 -3.03
N LYS A 7 -14.24 -24.79 -3.01
CA LYS A 7 -14.15 -23.52 -3.75
C LYS A 7 -12.88 -22.83 -3.30
N ALA A 8 -11.86 -22.85 -4.15
CA ALA A 8 -10.68 -22.01 -3.96
C ALA A 8 -11.17 -20.55 -3.88
N LYS A 9 -10.82 -19.87 -2.79
CA LYS A 9 -11.16 -18.46 -2.58
C LYS A 9 -10.57 -17.68 -3.75
N SER A 10 -11.39 -17.07 -4.59
CA SER A 10 -10.93 -16.29 -5.73
C SER A 10 -10.07 -15.13 -5.23
N PHE A 11 -8.78 -15.17 -5.60
CA PHE A 11 -7.79 -14.16 -5.23
C PHE A 11 -7.99 -12.92 -6.11
N ASP A 12 -8.51 -11.84 -5.53
CA ASP A 12 -8.79 -10.60 -6.23
C ASP A 12 -7.49 -9.79 -6.42
N ARG A 13 -6.89 -9.87 -7.62
CA ARG A 13 -5.60 -9.24 -7.97
C ARG A 13 -5.51 -7.75 -7.59
N LYS A 14 -6.63 -7.02 -7.67
CA LYS A 14 -6.69 -5.59 -7.34
C LYS A 14 -6.46 -5.35 -5.85
N ARG A 15 -6.98 -6.23 -4.99
CA ARG A 15 -6.80 -6.12 -3.53
C ARG A 15 -5.35 -6.37 -3.11
N TYR A 16 -4.66 -7.30 -3.78
CA TYR A 16 -3.25 -7.55 -3.52
C TYR A 16 -2.36 -6.39 -3.94
N LEU A 17 -2.61 -5.81 -5.11
CA LEU A 17 -1.88 -4.63 -5.57
C LEU A 17 -2.06 -3.47 -4.60
N PHE A 18 -3.27 -3.25 -4.10
CA PHE A 18 -3.54 -2.23 -3.10
C PHE A 18 -2.79 -2.49 -1.78
N LEU A 19 -2.90 -3.69 -1.22
CA LEU A 19 -2.23 -4.04 0.04
C LEU A 19 -0.70 -3.99 -0.09
N PHE A 20 -0.16 -4.43 -1.22
CA PHE A 20 1.27 -4.39 -1.49
C PHE A 20 1.79 -2.95 -1.58
N LEU A 21 1.10 -2.09 -2.34
CA LEU A 21 1.47 -0.68 -2.44
C LEU A 21 1.36 0.05 -1.10
N PHE A 22 0.30 -0.23 -0.33
CA PHE A 22 0.13 0.32 1.00
C PHE A 22 1.28 -0.09 1.93
N LEU A 23 1.55 -1.39 2.03
CA LEU A 23 2.64 -1.92 2.85
C LEU A 23 4.00 -1.37 2.40
N HIS A 24 4.24 -1.27 1.09
CA HIS A 24 5.49 -0.77 0.54
C HIS A 24 5.75 0.69 0.91
N ILE A 25 4.73 1.56 0.76
CA ILE A 25 4.83 2.98 1.12
C ILE A 25 5.02 3.12 2.64
N THR A 26 4.25 2.38 3.45
CA THR A 26 4.38 2.41 4.91
C THR A 26 5.73 1.90 5.39
N LEU A 27 6.30 0.87 4.75
CA LEU A 27 7.64 0.38 5.08
C LEU A 27 8.73 1.38 4.69
N LEU A 28 8.62 2.03 3.54
CA LEU A 28 9.57 3.06 3.14
C LEU A 28 9.58 4.25 4.10
N ASP A 29 8.42 4.60 4.65
CA ASP A 29 8.27 5.70 5.61
C ASP A 29 8.57 5.27 7.06
N LEU A 30 8.70 3.97 7.32
CA LEU A 30 8.92 3.45 8.67
C LEU A 30 10.34 3.71 9.20
N PHE A 31 11.30 3.94 8.32
CA PHE A 31 12.68 4.17 8.71
C PHE A 31 13.30 5.26 7.85
N TYR A 32 14.10 6.11 8.48
CA TYR A 32 14.97 7.04 7.78
C TYR A 32 16.43 6.71 8.07
N ILE A 33 17.31 7.03 7.11
CA ILE A 33 18.75 6.80 7.25
C ILE A 33 19.38 8.09 7.77
N SER A 34 20.03 8.01 8.93
CA SER A 34 20.83 9.09 9.51
C SER A 34 22.33 8.75 9.42
N GLU A 35 23.18 9.73 9.75
CA GLU A 35 24.65 9.54 9.89
C GLU A 35 25.02 8.43 10.90
N GLN A 36 24.09 8.04 11.76
CA GLN A 36 24.28 7.04 12.81
C GLN A 36 23.65 5.68 12.45
N GLY A 37 23.01 5.57 11.29
CA GLY A 37 22.35 4.35 10.80
C GLY A 37 20.85 4.51 10.56
N ALA A 38 20.17 3.37 10.36
CA ALA A 38 18.72 3.36 10.15
C ALA A 38 17.98 3.60 11.47
N VAL A 39 17.16 4.64 11.52
CA VAL A 39 16.33 5.00 12.66
C VAL A 39 14.88 4.62 12.36
N VAL A 40 14.30 3.79 13.22
CA VAL A 40 12.90 3.34 13.09
C VAL A 40 11.97 4.40 13.66
N MET A 41 11.09 4.93 12.82
CA MET A 41 10.11 5.98 13.13
C MET A 41 8.71 5.40 13.33
N TRP A 42 8.60 4.39 14.19
CA TRP A 42 7.34 3.67 14.41
C TRP A 42 6.23 4.58 14.96
N GLN A 43 6.59 5.52 15.84
CA GLN A 43 5.63 6.46 16.43
C GLN A 43 5.15 7.48 15.40
N GLU A 44 6.07 8.06 14.61
CA GLU A 44 5.76 9.06 13.60
C GLU A 44 4.97 8.44 12.44
N ASN A 45 5.29 7.20 12.05
CA ASN A 45 4.59 6.48 10.99
C ASN A 45 3.14 6.09 11.38
N LEU A 46 2.88 5.90 12.67
CA LEU A 46 1.53 5.67 13.21
C LEU A 46 0.74 6.97 13.47
N SER A 47 1.35 8.14 13.31
CA SER A 47 0.66 9.42 13.44
C SER A 47 -0.47 9.53 12.42
N PHE A 48 -1.62 10.08 12.86
CA PHE A 48 -2.75 10.35 11.98
C PHE A 48 -2.39 11.28 10.81
N VAL A 49 -1.43 12.18 11.01
CA VAL A 49 -0.94 13.08 9.96
C VAL A 49 -0.24 12.29 8.86
N THR A 50 0.65 11.36 9.24
CA THR A 50 1.44 10.54 8.32
C THR A 50 0.55 9.56 7.54
N GLN A 51 -0.39 8.91 8.24
CA GLN A 51 -1.41 8.07 7.60
C GLN A 51 -2.29 8.87 6.63
N GLY A 52 -2.65 10.10 6.98
CA GLY A 52 -3.36 11.02 6.10
C GLY A 52 -2.55 11.36 4.83
N MET A 53 -1.25 11.57 4.96
CA MET A 53 -0.36 11.82 3.83
C MET A 53 -0.22 10.60 2.93
N HIS A 54 -0.10 9.39 3.50
CA HIS A 54 -0.11 8.14 2.73
C HIS A 54 -1.37 8.00 1.88
N LEU A 55 -2.54 8.30 2.45
CA LEU A 55 -3.81 8.28 1.71
C LEU A 55 -3.85 9.32 0.58
N LEU A 56 -3.30 10.51 0.83
CA LEU A 56 -3.22 11.58 -0.16
C LEU A 56 -2.33 11.19 -1.34
N VAL A 57 -1.15 10.63 -1.08
CA VAL A 57 -0.25 10.12 -2.13
C VAL A 57 -0.95 9.02 -2.94
N LEU A 58 -1.62 8.08 -2.27
CA LEU A 58 -2.37 7.01 -2.93
C LEU A 58 -3.50 7.56 -3.82
N ALA A 59 -4.20 8.60 -3.36
CA ALA A 59 -5.24 9.28 -4.12
C ALA A 59 -4.68 10.00 -5.36
N ILE A 60 -3.55 10.71 -5.22
CA ILE A 60 -2.89 11.38 -6.35
C ILE A 60 -2.47 10.36 -7.40
N VAL A 61 -1.79 9.29 -7.00
CA VAL A 61 -1.36 8.22 -7.92
C VAL A 61 -2.55 7.61 -8.64
N PHE A 62 -3.66 7.39 -7.93
CA PHE A 62 -4.88 6.87 -8.53
C PHE A 62 -5.49 7.84 -9.55
N ILE A 63 -5.57 9.13 -9.23
CA ILE A 63 -6.08 10.17 -10.14
C ILE A 63 -5.19 10.23 -11.39
N VAL A 64 -3.87 10.28 -11.23
CA VAL A 64 -2.90 10.32 -12.33
C VAL A 64 -3.06 9.08 -13.22
N TYR A 65 -3.13 7.89 -12.63
CA TYR A 65 -3.37 6.66 -13.38
C TYR A 65 -4.67 6.74 -14.19
N LYS A 66 -5.75 7.26 -13.61
CA LYS A 66 -7.03 7.42 -14.29
C LYS A 66 -6.95 8.42 -15.45
N LEU A 67 -6.28 9.55 -15.25
CA LEU A 67 -6.09 10.57 -16.29
C LEU A 67 -5.30 10.00 -17.47
N ILE A 68 -4.16 9.36 -17.21
CA ILE A 68 -3.34 8.71 -18.24
C ILE A 68 -4.13 7.63 -18.97
N SER A 69 -4.90 6.81 -18.23
CA SER A 69 -5.71 5.75 -18.83
C SER A 69 -6.87 6.28 -19.68
N SER A 70 -7.37 7.48 -19.39
CA SER A 70 -8.42 8.15 -20.18
C SER A 70 -7.89 8.81 -21.45
N MET A 71 -6.58 9.07 -21.52
CA MET A 71 -5.92 9.64 -22.70
C MET A 71 -5.49 8.58 -23.72
N ARG A 72 -5.58 7.30 -23.37
CA ARG A 72 -5.33 6.16 -24.25
C ARG A 72 -6.64 5.66 -24.85
#